data_AF-A0A7T8BAV2-F1
#
_entry.id   AF-A0A7T8BAV2-F1
#
_cell.length_a   1.000
_cell.length_b   1.000
_cell.length_c   1.000
_cell.angle_alpha   90.00
_cell.angle_beta   90.00
_cell.angle_gamma   90.00
#
_symmetry.space_group_name_H-M   'P 1'
#
loop_
_entity.id
_entity.type
_entity.pdbx_description
1 polymer ?
#
loop_
_entity_poly.entity_id
_entity_poly.type
_entity_poly.pdbx_seq_one_letter_code
_entity_poly.pdbx_strand_id
1 'polypeptide(L)'
;MKNIPYNLLSKPLVWVIVFLCLSGSLFAAVPLAVSSPKSVRSDVTQAAEKYKGVPYRYGGHSADGLDCSGLVYLVFRDVLDVTVPRTVKNLYTWTEPIRDEKLQPGDLVFFNTTGSVSHVGIYLGEGRFIHSASEGPKTGVIYSSLHEDYWQRTYIGAGRALTSADYLGLFLGIAAAPSWNTYNSSFADPLRGSAFQIRAAYDIPIAKRYLRVGLELRPEWDGSLGVFRMPVTLSAGLSDTFRFFIGPAFTIGDPVLESGGESRSYKGGNSWLGAIGVTWAPLTIRAADGKLSLFAEFAWQSYFPESGQEDNWSADFAAGFRVSTGLRYTWEL
;
A
#
# COMPACT_ATOMS: atom_id res chain seq x y z
N MET A 1 35.96 33.01 -30.38
CA MET A 1 35.13 31.83 -30.73
C MET A 1 35.49 30.71 -29.77
N LYS A 2 34.69 30.45 -28.73
CA LYS A 2 34.91 29.36 -27.77
C LYS A 2 34.02 28.18 -28.17
N ASN A 3 34.65 27.06 -28.48
CA ASN A 3 34.02 25.80 -28.85
C ASN A 3 33.25 25.22 -27.66
N ILE A 4 31.97 24.92 -27.86
CA ILE A 4 31.23 23.96 -27.04
C ILE A 4 31.27 22.64 -27.81
N PRO A 5 31.78 21.55 -27.21
CA PRO A 5 30.97 20.34 -27.27
C PRO A 5 31.11 19.51 -26.00
N TYR A 6 30.04 19.41 -25.22
CA TYR A 6 29.89 18.31 -24.26
C TYR A 6 28.61 17.55 -24.62
N ASN A 7 28.80 16.54 -25.47
CA ASN A 7 27.76 15.59 -25.86
C ASN A 7 27.53 14.62 -24.70
N LEU A 8 26.50 14.87 -23.89
CA LEU A 8 26.13 14.03 -22.73
C LEU A 8 25.66 12.61 -23.13
N LEU A 9 25.34 12.41 -24.42
CA LEU A 9 24.75 11.20 -25.00
C LEU A 9 25.74 10.08 -25.36
N SER A 10 27.06 10.31 -25.24
CA SER A 10 28.09 9.35 -25.71
C SER A 10 28.70 8.46 -24.61
N LYS A 11 28.25 8.56 -23.36
CA LYS A 11 28.82 7.74 -22.28
C LYS A 11 28.14 6.36 -22.24
N PRO A 12 28.90 5.24 -22.29
CA PRO A 12 28.35 3.88 -22.23
C PRO A 12 27.55 3.61 -20.94
N LEU A 13 27.80 4.40 -19.88
CA LEU A 13 27.09 4.32 -18.60
C LEU A 13 25.61 4.76 -18.69
N VAL A 14 25.28 5.73 -19.56
CA VAL A 14 23.89 6.21 -19.74
C VAL A 14 23.05 5.12 -20.39
N TRP A 15 23.62 4.39 -21.36
CA TRP A 15 22.94 3.26 -21.98
C TRP A 15 22.81 2.06 -21.05
N VAL A 16 23.78 1.78 -20.16
CA VAL A 16 23.66 0.70 -19.16
C VAL A 16 22.52 0.97 -18.16
N ILE A 17 22.32 2.23 -17.74
CA ILE A 17 21.24 2.62 -16.84
C ILE A 17 19.88 2.57 -17.54
N VAL A 18 19.79 3.01 -18.81
CA VAL A 18 18.57 2.88 -19.62
C VAL A 18 18.25 1.41 -19.90
N PHE A 19 19.25 0.57 -20.16
CA PHE A 19 19.07 -0.88 -20.40
C PHE A 19 18.62 -1.61 -19.13
N LEU A 20 19.14 -1.26 -17.94
CA LEU A 20 18.71 -1.82 -16.66
C LEU A 20 17.29 -1.39 -16.26
N CYS A 21 16.88 -0.17 -16.63
CA CYS A 21 15.50 0.31 -16.43
C CYS A 21 14.49 -0.34 -17.42
N LEU A 22 14.95 -0.75 -18.61
CA LEU A 22 14.12 -1.42 -19.62
C LEU A 22 14.14 -2.96 -19.51
N SER A 23 15.08 -3.55 -18.78
CA SER A 23 15.18 -5.01 -18.58
C SER A 23 14.47 -5.50 -17.30
N GLY A 24 13.35 -4.87 -16.91
CA GLY A 24 12.54 -5.16 -15.70
C GLY A 24 11.91 -6.55 -15.62
N SER A 25 12.54 -7.57 -16.19
CA SER A 25 12.12 -8.97 -16.21
C SER A 25 13.02 -9.85 -15.35
N LEU A 26 13.46 -9.38 -14.18
CA LEU A 26 14.19 -10.19 -13.20
C LEU A 26 13.90 -9.73 -11.76
N PHE A 27 12.63 -9.79 -11.37
CA PHE A 27 12.29 -9.95 -9.95
C PHE A 27 11.81 -11.39 -9.76
N ALA A 28 12.77 -12.27 -9.47
CA ALA A 28 12.43 -13.55 -8.86
C ALA A 28 11.73 -13.25 -7.53
N ALA A 29 10.49 -13.72 -7.40
CA ALA A 29 9.71 -13.62 -6.17
C ALA A 29 10.53 -14.20 -5.02
N VAL A 30 10.98 -13.34 -4.09
CA VAL A 30 11.53 -13.79 -2.81
C VAL A 30 10.33 -14.27 -2.00
N PRO A 31 10.22 -15.57 -1.66
CA PRO A 31 9.14 -16.04 -0.80
C PRO A 31 9.47 -15.61 0.63
N LEU A 32 8.97 -14.44 1.04
CA LEU A 32 8.97 -14.03 2.43
C LEU A 32 7.90 -14.86 3.15
N ALA A 33 8.33 -15.92 3.82
CA ALA A 33 7.51 -16.65 4.79
C ALA A 33 7.29 -15.76 6.02
N VAL A 34 6.34 -14.83 5.94
CA VAL A 34 5.92 -13.99 7.06
C VAL A 34 4.90 -14.79 7.88
N SER A 35 5.25 -15.12 9.12
CA SER A 35 4.30 -15.67 10.09
C SER A 35 3.17 -14.66 10.30
N SER A 36 1.94 -15.04 9.97
CA SER A 36 0.74 -14.20 10.03
C SER A 36 0.54 -13.63 11.45
N PRO A 37 0.59 -12.30 11.64
CA PRO A 37 0.13 -11.66 12.88
C PRO A 37 -1.37 -11.97 13.03
N LYS A 38 -1.85 -12.17 14.26
CA LYS A 38 -3.24 -12.50 14.65
C LYS A 38 -4.24 -12.14 13.53
N SER A 39 -4.64 -13.15 12.75
CA SER A 39 -5.11 -12.92 11.38
C SER A 39 -6.38 -12.09 11.34
N VAL A 40 -6.50 -11.18 10.36
CA VAL A 40 -7.73 -10.43 10.04
C VAL A 40 -8.97 -11.33 10.00
N ARG A 41 -8.80 -12.59 9.62
CA ARG A 41 -9.83 -13.64 9.69
C ARG A 41 -10.40 -13.86 11.10
N SER A 42 -9.54 -13.84 12.11
CA SER A 42 -9.95 -13.92 13.52
C SER A 42 -10.78 -12.70 13.92
N ASP A 43 -10.46 -11.50 13.41
CA ASP A 43 -11.24 -10.30 13.71
C ASP A 43 -12.60 -10.31 13.01
N VAL A 44 -12.67 -10.75 11.75
CA VAL A 44 -13.94 -10.96 11.01
C VAL A 44 -14.84 -11.94 11.76
N THR A 45 -14.30 -13.09 12.15
CA THR A 45 -15.07 -14.11 12.86
C THR A 45 -15.52 -13.62 14.24
N GLN A 46 -14.63 -13.04 15.06
CA GLN A 46 -15.00 -12.46 16.36
C GLN A 46 -16.02 -11.33 16.24
N ALA A 47 -15.92 -10.48 15.21
CA ALA A 47 -16.90 -9.42 14.98
C ALA A 47 -18.26 -9.99 14.59
N ALA A 48 -18.32 -11.03 13.76
CA ALA A 48 -19.56 -11.71 13.46
C ALA A 48 -20.24 -12.27 14.72
N GLU A 49 -19.46 -12.86 15.64
CA GLU A 49 -19.96 -13.39 16.91
C GLU A 49 -20.60 -12.33 17.82
N LYS A 50 -20.16 -11.06 17.74
CA LYS A 50 -20.76 -9.96 18.52
C LYS A 50 -22.23 -9.71 18.15
N TYR A 51 -22.66 -10.09 16.95
CA TYR A 51 -24.04 -9.93 16.50
C TYR A 51 -24.92 -11.14 16.83
N LYS A 52 -24.38 -12.19 17.45
CA LYS A 52 -25.15 -13.38 17.82
C LYS A 52 -26.39 -13.00 18.63
N GLY A 53 -27.54 -13.51 18.20
CA GLY A 53 -28.84 -13.26 18.82
C GLY A 53 -29.57 -12.02 18.31
N VAL A 54 -28.95 -11.17 17.47
CA VAL A 54 -29.66 -10.07 16.79
C VAL A 54 -30.79 -10.67 15.93
N PRO A 55 -32.02 -10.16 16.02
CA PRO A 55 -33.15 -10.73 15.29
C PRO A 55 -32.99 -10.58 13.78
N TYR A 56 -33.59 -11.51 13.04
CA TYR A 56 -33.63 -11.41 11.58
C TYR A 56 -34.57 -10.29 11.17
N ARG A 57 -34.13 -9.45 10.23
CA ARG A 57 -34.98 -8.45 9.57
C ARG A 57 -34.59 -8.33 8.11
N TYR A 58 -35.53 -8.59 7.20
CA TYR A 58 -35.30 -8.44 5.76
C TYR A 58 -34.85 -7.01 5.41
N GLY A 59 -33.75 -6.86 4.68
CA GLY A 59 -33.11 -5.57 4.39
C GLY A 59 -32.35 -4.94 5.56
N GLY A 60 -32.39 -5.58 6.74
CA GLY A 60 -31.79 -5.10 7.98
C GLY A 60 -30.26 -5.07 7.91
N HIS A 61 -29.67 -4.00 8.43
CA HIS A 61 -28.22 -3.77 8.46
C HIS A 61 -27.83 -2.94 9.70
N SER A 62 -28.53 -3.14 10.81
CA SER A 62 -28.23 -2.49 12.09
C SER A 62 -28.25 -3.49 13.23
N ALA A 63 -27.80 -3.08 14.42
CA ALA A 63 -27.82 -3.92 15.62
C ALA A 63 -29.25 -4.32 16.06
N ASP A 64 -30.28 -3.63 15.56
CA ASP A 64 -31.69 -3.91 15.88
C ASP A 64 -32.34 -4.93 14.92
N GLY A 65 -31.64 -5.33 13.86
CA GLY A 65 -32.13 -6.34 12.93
C GLY A 65 -31.25 -6.50 11.70
N LEU A 66 -30.91 -7.75 11.38
CA LEU A 66 -29.99 -8.10 10.29
C LEU A 66 -30.62 -9.11 9.34
N ASP A 67 -30.47 -8.90 8.04
CA ASP A 67 -30.56 -10.00 7.07
C ASP A 67 -29.19 -10.68 6.89
N CYS A 68 -29.14 -11.76 6.11
CA CYS A 68 -27.93 -12.55 5.94
C CYS A 68 -26.78 -11.75 5.31
N SER A 69 -27.06 -10.95 4.26
CA SER A 69 -26.06 -10.07 3.66
C SER A 69 -25.78 -8.81 4.50
N GLY A 70 -26.71 -8.40 5.36
CA GLY A 70 -26.56 -7.29 6.30
C GLY A 70 -25.60 -7.59 7.42
N LEU A 71 -25.60 -8.84 7.92
CA LEU A 71 -24.57 -9.33 8.82
C LEU A 71 -23.18 -9.23 8.18
N VAL A 72 -23.01 -9.74 6.95
CA VAL A 72 -21.75 -9.65 6.22
C VAL A 72 -21.34 -8.19 6.02
N TYR A 73 -22.27 -7.34 5.59
CA TYR A 73 -22.01 -5.92 5.40
C TYR A 73 -21.50 -5.22 6.67
N LEU A 74 -22.15 -5.45 7.81
CA LEU A 74 -21.73 -4.85 9.07
C LEU A 74 -20.37 -5.37 9.55
N VAL A 75 -20.14 -6.67 9.48
CA VAL A 75 -18.87 -7.26 9.92
C VAL A 75 -17.70 -6.71 9.12
N PHE A 76 -17.80 -6.68 7.80
CA PHE A 76 -16.72 -6.20 6.94
C PHE A 76 -16.51 -4.69 7.05
N ARG A 77 -17.59 -3.91 7.24
CA ARG A 77 -17.50 -2.48 7.53
C ARG A 77 -16.82 -2.23 8.89
N ASP A 78 -17.22 -2.94 9.93
CA ASP A 78 -16.78 -2.66 11.31
C ASP A 78 -15.34 -3.14 11.58
N VAL A 79 -14.88 -4.20 10.90
CA VAL A 79 -13.52 -4.73 11.06
C VAL A 79 -12.55 -4.07 10.09
N LEU A 80 -12.95 -3.87 8.83
CA LEU A 80 -12.02 -3.58 7.74
C LEU A 80 -12.30 -2.27 7.01
N ASP A 81 -13.36 -1.56 7.37
CA ASP A 81 -13.84 -0.36 6.65
C ASP A 81 -14.07 -0.64 5.15
N VAL A 82 -14.37 -1.91 4.81
CA VAL A 82 -14.65 -2.36 3.44
C VAL A 82 -16.15 -2.34 3.18
N THR A 83 -16.55 -1.61 2.15
CA THR A 83 -17.94 -1.63 1.66
C THR A 83 -18.12 -2.81 0.72
N VAL A 84 -18.92 -3.79 1.15
CA VAL A 84 -19.27 -4.98 0.34
C VAL A 84 -20.66 -4.83 -0.30
N PRO A 85 -20.95 -5.55 -1.40
CA PRO A 85 -22.30 -5.57 -1.98
C PRO A 85 -23.39 -5.99 -0.98
N ARG A 86 -24.58 -5.37 -1.07
CA ARG A 86 -25.70 -5.61 -0.13
C ARG A 86 -26.57 -6.82 -0.46
N THR A 87 -26.46 -7.39 -1.65
CA THR A 87 -27.28 -8.55 -2.06
C THR A 87 -26.43 -9.81 -2.12
N VAL A 88 -27.02 -10.95 -1.76
CA VAL A 88 -26.32 -12.25 -1.74
C VAL A 88 -25.79 -12.63 -3.12
N LYS A 89 -26.55 -12.34 -4.19
CA LYS A 89 -26.14 -12.58 -5.58
C LYS A 89 -24.90 -11.78 -5.96
N ASN A 90 -24.87 -10.49 -5.61
CA ASN A 90 -23.71 -9.64 -5.91
C ASN A 90 -22.49 -10.04 -5.07
N LEU A 91 -22.70 -10.43 -3.80
CA LEU A 91 -21.63 -10.98 -2.97
C LEU A 91 -21.01 -12.21 -3.62
N TYR A 92 -21.84 -13.17 -4.05
CA TYR A 92 -21.39 -14.41 -4.69
C TYR A 92 -20.52 -14.14 -5.93
N THR A 93 -20.90 -13.18 -6.78
CA THR A 93 -20.11 -12.80 -7.96
C THR A 93 -18.89 -11.94 -7.65
N TRP A 94 -18.93 -11.21 -6.54
CA TRP A 94 -17.85 -10.31 -6.13
C TRP A 94 -16.73 -11.06 -5.40
N THR A 95 -17.05 -12.14 -4.70
CA THR A 95 -16.05 -12.98 -4.03
C THR A 95 -15.28 -13.86 -5.00
N GLU A 96 -14.01 -14.14 -4.68
CA GLU A 96 -13.20 -15.13 -5.39
C GLU A 96 -13.70 -16.56 -5.03
N PRO A 97 -14.07 -17.41 -6.01
CA PRO A 97 -14.54 -18.76 -5.73
C PRO A 97 -13.47 -19.63 -5.03
N ILE A 98 -13.86 -20.36 -3.99
CA ILE A 98 -12.97 -21.24 -3.23
C ILE A 98 -13.44 -22.68 -3.33
N ARG A 99 -12.50 -23.62 -3.47
CA ARG A 99 -12.76 -25.05 -3.26
C ARG A 99 -12.95 -25.35 -1.78
N ASP A 100 -13.86 -26.26 -1.45
CA ASP A 100 -14.20 -26.58 -0.05
C ASP A 100 -12.99 -27.01 0.79
N GLU A 101 -12.01 -27.68 0.19
CA GLU A 101 -10.79 -28.10 0.90
C GLU A 101 -9.90 -26.92 1.34
N LYS A 102 -10.11 -25.74 0.77
CA LYS A 102 -9.37 -24.50 1.05
C LYS A 102 -10.17 -23.51 1.90
N LEU A 103 -11.35 -23.90 2.41
CA LEU A 103 -12.17 -23.07 3.29
C LEU A 103 -11.38 -22.66 4.54
N GLN A 104 -11.36 -21.36 4.81
CA GLN A 104 -10.73 -20.78 5.98
C GLN A 104 -11.70 -19.88 6.74
N PRO A 105 -11.58 -19.76 8.07
CA PRO A 105 -12.39 -18.84 8.85
C PRO A 105 -12.42 -17.43 8.23
N GLY A 106 -13.59 -16.80 8.19
CA GLY A 106 -13.83 -15.51 7.54
C GLY A 106 -14.22 -15.58 6.05
N ASP A 107 -14.08 -16.74 5.39
CA ASP A 107 -14.64 -16.95 4.05
C ASP A 107 -16.18 -16.97 4.11
N LEU A 108 -16.84 -16.68 2.99
CA LEU A 108 -18.29 -16.67 2.88
C LEU A 108 -18.78 -18.01 2.32
N VAL A 109 -19.83 -18.57 2.91
CA VAL A 109 -20.51 -19.78 2.44
C VAL A 109 -21.88 -19.40 1.90
N PHE A 110 -22.25 -19.94 0.73
CA PHE A 110 -23.44 -19.55 -0.01
C PHE A 110 -24.41 -20.72 -0.19
N PHE A 111 -25.71 -20.42 -0.11
CA PHE A 111 -26.77 -21.43 -0.14
C PHE A 111 -27.93 -21.06 -1.07
N ASN A 112 -28.61 -22.10 -1.57
CA ASN A 112 -29.82 -22.07 -2.36
C ASN A 112 -31.02 -22.47 -1.51
N THR A 113 -31.60 -21.49 -0.82
CA THR A 113 -32.78 -21.70 0.05
C THR A 113 -34.09 -21.36 -0.65
N THR A 114 -34.06 -20.62 -1.77
CA THR A 114 -35.26 -20.14 -2.47
C THR A 114 -35.24 -20.35 -3.99
N GLY A 115 -34.44 -21.30 -4.50
CA GLY A 115 -34.33 -21.62 -5.94
C GLY A 115 -33.22 -20.86 -6.70
N SER A 116 -32.44 -20.01 -6.03
CA SER A 116 -31.20 -19.40 -6.55
C SER A 116 -30.24 -19.09 -5.41
N VAL A 117 -29.05 -18.55 -5.68
CA VAL A 117 -28.13 -18.05 -4.64
C VAL A 117 -28.84 -16.99 -3.79
N SER A 118 -29.32 -17.38 -2.61
CA SER A 118 -30.30 -16.62 -1.83
C SER A 118 -29.89 -16.38 -0.38
N HIS A 119 -28.91 -17.14 0.13
CA HIS A 119 -28.48 -17.03 1.51
C HIS A 119 -26.95 -17.10 1.65
N VAL A 120 -26.42 -16.45 2.68
CA VAL A 120 -24.97 -16.36 2.95
C VAL A 120 -24.68 -16.47 4.44
N GLY A 121 -23.54 -17.06 4.78
CA GLY A 121 -22.98 -17.10 6.13
C GLY A 121 -21.48 -16.83 6.13
N ILE A 122 -20.94 -16.49 7.30
CA ILE A 122 -19.50 -16.30 7.53
C ILE A 122 -18.96 -17.59 8.15
N TYR A 123 -18.00 -18.23 7.48
CA TYR A 123 -17.40 -19.48 7.93
C TYR A 123 -16.51 -19.26 9.16
N LEU A 124 -16.63 -20.14 10.16
CA LEU A 124 -15.91 -20.08 11.43
C LEU A 124 -14.82 -21.15 11.54
N GLY A 125 -14.74 -22.07 10.59
CA GLY A 125 -13.88 -23.26 10.68
C GLY A 125 -14.65 -24.51 11.11
N GLU A 126 -14.05 -25.68 10.89
CA GLU A 126 -14.59 -26.98 11.32
C GLU A 126 -16.04 -27.23 10.88
N GLY A 127 -16.40 -26.80 9.66
CA GLY A 127 -17.76 -26.94 9.14
C GLY A 127 -18.79 -26.02 9.80
N ARG A 128 -18.40 -25.12 10.71
CA ARG A 128 -19.30 -24.18 11.40
C ARG A 128 -19.35 -22.84 10.67
N PHE A 129 -20.50 -22.19 10.71
CA PHE A 129 -20.68 -20.84 10.18
C PHE A 129 -21.71 -20.05 11.00
N ILE A 130 -21.63 -18.73 10.93
CA ILE A 130 -22.60 -17.82 11.54
C ILE A 130 -23.37 -17.07 10.46
N HIS A 131 -24.68 -16.93 10.62
CA HIS A 131 -25.55 -16.30 9.64
C HIS A 131 -26.80 -15.74 10.32
N SER A 132 -27.53 -14.85 9.64
CA SER A 132 -28.85 -14.40 10.10
C SER A 132 -29.96 -15.24 9.45
N ALA A 133 -30.63 -16.09 10.22
CA ALA A 133 -31.66 -17.02 9.74
C ALA A 133 -33.07 -16.40 9.84
N SER A 134 -33.82 -16.43 8.74
CA SER A 134 -35.21 -15.96 8.71
C SER A 134 -36.20 -16.94 9.32
N GLU A 135 -35.93 -18.24 9.19
CA GLU A 135 -36.86 -19.32 9.54
C GLU A 135 -36.12 -20.53 10.13
N GLY A 136 -36.88 -21.44 10.75
CA GLY A 136 -36.37 -22.66 11.36
C GLY A 136 -36.55 -22.69 12.88
N PRO A 137 -36.00 -23.70 13.57
CA PRO A 137 -36.14 -23.86 15.02
C PRO A 137 -35.42 -22.75 15.82
N LYS A 138 -34.48 -22.05 15.19
CA LYS A 138 -33.78 -20.87 15.72
C LYS A 138 -33.72 -19.83 14.61
N THR A 139 -34.01 -18.58 14.94
CA THR A 139 -34.00 -17.44 14.00
C THR A 139 -33.07 -16.33 14.50
N GLY A 140 -32.77 -15.37 13.63
CA GLY A 140 -31.78 -14.31 13.89
C GLY A 140 -30.35 -14.78 13.66
N VAL A 141 -29.39 -14.05 14.21
CA VAL A 141 -27.96 -14.36 14.04
C VAL A 141 -27.59 -15.56 14.91
N ILE A 142 -27.34 -16.70 14.26
CA ILE A 142 -27.12 -17.99 14.90
C ILE A 142 -25.93 -18.72 14.29
N TYR A 143 -25.43 -19.72 15.02
CA TYR A 143 -24.49 -20.70 14.48
C TYR A 143 -25.24 -21.87 13.87
N SER A 144 -24.70 -22.36 12.76
CA SER A 144 -25.12 -23.57 12.08
C SER A 144 -23.89 -24.34 11.59
N SER A 145 -24.09 -25.59 11.19
CA SER A 145 -23.05 -26.42 10.59
C SER A 145 -23.39 -26.84 9.17
N LEU A 146 -22.38 -26.86 8.29
CA LEU A 146 -22.43 -27.43 6.95
C LEU A 146 -22.73 -28.94 6.96
N HIS A 147 -22.59 -29.59 8.12
CA HIS A 147 -22.92 -31.00 8.32
C HIS A 147 -24.39 -31.25 8.67
N GLU A 148 -25.19 -30.19 8.89
CA GLU A 148 -26.64 -30.34 9.07
C GLU A 148 -27.31 -30.63 7.71
N ASP A 149 -28.21 -31.61 7.66
CA ASP A 149 -28.88 -32.07 6.43
C ASP A 149 -29.46 -30.94 5.57
N TYR A 150 -30.05 -29.92 6.20
CA TYR A 150 -30.63 -28.78 5.47
C TYR A 150 -29.55 -27.93 4.78
N TRP A 151 -28.49 -27.57 5.50
CA TRP A 151 -27.41 -26.75 4.97
C TRP A 151 -26.57 -27.51 3.95
N GLN A 152 -26.34 -28.80 4.16
CA GLN A 152 -25.64 -29.64 3.20
C GLN A 152 -26.38 -29.73 1.85
N ARG A 153 -27.71 -29.89 1.86
CA ARG A 153 -28.51 -29.95 0.62
C ARG A 153 -28.62 -28.62 -0.11
N THR A 154 -28.54 -27.51 0.62
CA THR A 154 -28.70 -26.16 0.05
C THR A 154 -27.36 -25.50 -0.26
N TYR A 155 -26.23 -26.06 0.17
CA TYR A 155 -24.90 -25.51 -0.08
C TYR A 155 -24.58 -25.44 -1.58
N ILE A 156 -24.16 -24.26 -2.04
CA ILE A 156 -23.78 -24.02 -3.44
C ILE A 156 -22.26 -23.96 -3.58
N GLY A 157 -21.58 -23.37 -2.59
CA GLY A 157 -20.14 -23.17 -2.61
C GLY A 157 -19.68 -22.07 -1.67
N ALA A 158 -18.38 -21.80 -1.72
CA ALA A 158 -17.73 -20.79 -0.90
C ALA A 158 -17.03 -19.72 -1.75
N GLY A 159 -16.93 -18.52 -1.19
CA GLY A 159 -16.27 -17.39 -1.81
C GLY A 159 -15.44 -16.61 -0.82
N ARG A 160 -14.28 -16.13 -1.27
CA ARG A 160 -13.38 -15.30 -0.49
C ARG A 160 -13.67 -13.84 -0.76
N ALA A 161 -14.02 -13.11 0.29
CA ALA A 161 -14.33 -11.68 0.20
C ALA A 161 -13.08 -10.80 0.02
N LEU A 162 -11.89 -11.28 0.40
CA LEU A 162 -10.68 -10.46 0.44
C LEU A 162 -9.50 -11.27 -0.08
N THR A 163 -8.60 -10.64 -0.80
CA THR A 163 -7.41 -11.33 -1.32
C THR A 163 -6.51 -11.80 -0.16
N SER A 164 -5.56 -12.70 -0.44
CA SER A 164 -4.55 -13.06 0.56
C SER A 164 -3.79 -11.82 1.05
N ALA A 165 -3.63 -10.80 0.20
CA ALA A 165 -3.13 -9.47 0.52
C ALA A 165 -3.87 -8.74 1.61
N ASP A 166 -5.17 -8.66 1.44
CA ASP A 166 -6.04 -7.91 2.32
C ASP A 166 -6.05 -8.56 3.71
N TYR A 167 -5.83 -9.88 3.78
CA TYR A 167 -5.63 -10.61 5.03
C TYR A 167 -4.20 -10.52 5.59
N LEU A 168 -3.19 -10.24 4.77
CA LEU A 168 -1.79 -10.10 5.15
C LEU A 168 -1.38 -8.64 5.38
N GLY A 169 -2.14 -7.65 4.93
CA GLY A 169 -1.79 -6.24 4.97
C GLY A 169 -0.49 -5.89 4.22
N LEU A 170 -0.07 -6.70 3.24
CA LEU A 170 1.21 -6.53 2.52
C LEU A 170 1.02 -5.76 1.20
N PHE A 171 1.88 -4.76 0.98
CA PHE A 171 1.86 -3.91 -0.20
C PHE A 171 3.24 -3.85 -0.83
N LEU A 172 3.29 -3.95 -2.16
CA LEU A 172 4.46 -3.59 -2.95
C LEU A 172 4.16 -2.34 -3.74
N GLY A 173 5.10 -1.42 -3.83
CA GLY A 173 4.94 -0.22 -4.64
C GLY A 173 6.20 0.13 -5.41
N ILE A 174 6.02 0.58 -6.64
CA ILE A 174 7.06 1.26 -7.41
C ILE A 174 6.65 2.70 -7.70
N ALA A 175 7.62 3.60 -7.74
CA ALA A 175 7.38 4.98 -8.10
C ALA A 175 8.55 5.58 -8.88
N ALA A 176 8.23 6.51 -9.77
CA ALA A 176 9.18 7.37 -10.46
C ALA A 176 8.83 8.83 -10.19
N ALA A 177 9.81 9.61 -9.76
CA ALA A 177 9.63 10.98 -9.31
C ALA A 177 10.72 11.90 -9.90
N PRO A 178 10.44 12.69 -10.95
CA PRO A 178 11.25 13.86 -11.24
C PRO A 178 11.22 14.83 -10.05
N SER A 179 12.35 15.49 -9.84
CA SER A 179 12.54 16.49 -8.78
C SER A 179 12.91 17.84 -9.36
N TRP A 180 12.41 18.88 -8.71
CA TRP A 180 12.46 20.25 -9.20
C TRP A 180 13.52 21.06 -8.46
N ASN A 181 14.11 22.02 -9.17
CA ASN A 181 15.03 22.99 -8.63
C ASN A 181 14.28 24.00 -7.75
N THR A 182 14.66 24.09 -6.48
CA THR A 182 14.05 24.99 -5.48
C THR A 182 14.87 26.26 -5.24
N TYR A 183 15.94 26.45 -6.01
CA TYR A 183 17.02 27.35 -5.65
C TYR A 183 17.34 28.41 -6.71
N ASN A 184 17.10 28.14 -7.99
CA ASN A 184 17.33 29.12 -9.04
C ASN A 184 16.05 29.90 -9.37
N SER A 185 16.08 31.23 -9.18
CA SER A 185 15.00 32.16 -9.56
C SER A 185 14.77 32.24 -11.07
N SER A 186 15.70 31.72 -11.87
CA SER A 186 15.69 31.87 -13.33
C SER A 186 14.82 30.82 -14.05
N PHE A 187 14.32 29.79 -13.37
CA PHE A 187 13.54 28.66 -13.95
C PHE A 187 14.18 27.98 -15.18
N ALA A 188 15.42 28.31 -15.53
CA ALA A 188 16.06 27.92 -16.78
C ALA A 188 16.32 26.41 -16.86
N ASP A 189 16.65 25.79 -15.72
CA ASP A 189 16.78 24.35 -15.56
C ASP A 189 15.89 23.88 -14.41
N PRO A 190 14.60 23.62 -14.68
CA PRO A 190 13.62 23.32 -13.63
C PRO A 190 13.83 21.91 -13.05
N LEU A 191 14.44 20.99 -13.80
CA LEU A 191 14.71 19.62 -13.36
C LEU A 191 16.05 19.54 -12.62
N ARG A 192 15.99 19.24 -11.33
CA ARG A 192 17.17 19.01 -10.48
C ARG A 192 17.66 17.56 -10.58
N GLY A 193 16.76 16.61 -10.74
CA GLY A 193 17.10 15.20 -10.65
C GLY A 193 15.90 14.27 -10.75
N SER A 194 16.12 12.98 -10.55
CA SER A 194 15.05 11.98 -10.56
C SER A 194 15.28 10.92 -9.48
N ALA A 195 14.19 10.35 -8.98
CA ALA A 195 14.21 9.25 -8.04
C ALA A 195 13.35 8.10 -8.58
N PHE A 196 13.86 6.89 -8.41
CA PHE A 196 13.07 5.67 -8.48
C PHE A 196 12.88 5.13 -7.07
N GLN A 197 11.74 4.51 -6.81
CA GLN A 197 11.41 3.97 -5.50
C GLN A 197 10.84 2.57 -5.62
N ILE A 198 11.30 1.68 -4.76
CA ILE A 198 10.69 0.38 -4.47
C ILE A 198 10.29 0.40 -2.99
N ARG A 199 9.07 -0.05 -2.68
CA ARG A 199 8.53 -0.09 -1.33
C ARG A 199 7.90 -1.43 -1.04
N ALA A 200 8.21 -1.99 0.12
CA ALA A 200 7.43 -3.06 0.75
C ALA A 200 6.80 -2.50 2.03
N ALA A 201 5.51 -2.70 2.24
CA ALA A 201 4.80 -2.15 3.38
C ALA A 201 3.80 -3.12 3.99
N TYR A 202 3.54 -2.94 5.28
CA TYR A 202 2.69 -3.79 6.10
C TYR A 202 1.75 -2.92 6.95
N ASP A 203 0.46 -3.28 6.99
CA ASP A 203 -0.52 -2.64 7.87
C ASP A 203 -0.51 -3.25 9.27
N ILE A 204 -0.04 -2.49 10.25
CA ILE A 204 -0.11 -2.86 11.67
C ILE A 204 -1.46 -2.38 12.23
N PRO A 205 -2.32 -3.28 12.74
CA PRO A 205 -3.55 -2.86 13.40
C PRO A 205 -3.25 -2.12 14.71
N ILE A 206 -3.77 -0.91 14.86
CA ILE A 206 -3.68 -0.10 16.08
C ILE A 206 -5.11 0.33 16.46
N ALA A 207 -5.68 -0.35 17.46
CA ALA A 207 -7.07 -0.19 17.90
C ALA A 207 -8.09 -0.39 16.75
N LYS A 208 -8.86 0.65 16.39
CA LYS A 208 -9.84 0.62 15.28
C LYS A 208 -9.27 1.18 13.96
N ARG A 209 -7.95 1.32 13.85
CA ARG A 209 -7.25 1.89 12.69
C ARG A 209 -6.05 1.02 12.34
N TYR A 210 -5.41 1.36 11.23
CA TYR A 210 -4.17 0.73 10.78
C TYR A 210 -3.06 1.77 10.68
N LEU A 211 -1.83 1.37 11.01
CA LEU A 211 -0.62 2.10 10.71
C LEU A 211 0.17 1.33 9.67
N ARG A 212 0.27 1.89 8.47
CA ARG A 212 1.05 1.33 7.38
C ARG A 212 2.51 1.66 7.59
N VAL A 213 3.31 0.67 7.96
CA VAL A 213 4.77 0.80 8.03
C VAL A 213 5.40 0.23 6.77
N GLY A 214 6.50 0.76 6.28
CA GLY A 214 7.17 0.20 5.10
C GLY A 214 8.64 0.47 5.04
N LEU A 215 9.36 -0.39 4.33
CA LEU A 215 10.77 -0.24 3.99
C LEU A 215 10.88 0.16 2.52
N GLU A 216 11.70 1.16 2.25
CA GLU A 216 11.81 1.80 0.94
C GLU A 216 13.28 1.89 0.52
N LEU A 217 13.55 1.46 -0.71
CA LEU A 217 14.83 1.70 -1.39
C LEU A 217 14.61 2.76 -2.47
N ARG A 218 15.46 3.79 -2.51
CA ARG A 218 15.18 4.99 -3.31
C ARG A 218 16.35 5.48 -4.18
N PRO A 219 16.82 4.72 -5.19
CA PRO A 219 17.88 5.20 -6.07
C PRO A 219 17.53 6.57 -6.69
N GLU A 220 18.41 7.55 -6.54
CA GLU A 220 18.15 8.91 -6.99
C GLU A 220 19.40 9.57 -7.58
N TRP A 221 19.20 10.38 -8.60
CA TRP A 221 20.22 11.21 -9.23
C TRP A 221 19.94 12.68 -8.94
N ASP A 222 20.97 13.42 -8.50
CA ASP A 222 20.93 14.87 -8.33
C ASP A 222 21.91 15.52 -9.30
N GLY A 223 21.38 16.09 -10.39
CA GLY A 223 22.20 16.75 -11.41
C GLY A 223 22.79 18.08 -10.94
N SER A 224 22.13 18.77 -10.01
CA SER A 224 22.63 20.04 -9.47
C SER A 224 23.82 19.85 -8.52
N LEU A 225 23.90 18.71 -7.85
CA LEU A 225 25.02 18.35 -6.98
C LEU A 225 26.02 17.38 -7.62
N GLY A 226 25.68 16.79 -8.77
CA GLY A 226 26.51 15.80 -9.46
C GLY A 226 26.63 14.46 -8.73
N VAL A 227 25.66 14.11 -7.88
CA VAL A 227 25.73 12.90 -7.03
C VAL A 227 24.62 11.91 -7.32
N PHE A 228 24.95 10.63 -7.15
CA PHE A 228 23.99 9.55 -7.07
C PHE A 228 23.79 9.17 -5.61
N ARG A 229 22.54 8.97 -5.19
CA ARG A 229 22.19 8.60 -3.82
C ARG A 229 21.31 7.38 -3.79
N MET A 230 21.40 6.67 -2.68
CA MET A 230 20.58 5.51 -2.40
C MET A 230 20.10 5.54 -0.95
N PRO A 231 19.05 6.31 -0.65
CA PRO A 231 18.35 6.23 0.63
C PRO A 231 17.70 4.86 0.84
N VAL A 232 17.83 4.36 2.06
CA VAL A 232 17.09 3.21 2.60
C VAL A 232 16.25 3.74 3.73
N THR A 233 14.95 3.92 3.50
CA THR A 233 14.08 4.66 4.42
C THR A 233 12.99 3.78 4.99
N LEU A 234 12.73 3.94 6.29
CA LEU A 234 11.51 3.48 6.93
C LEU A 234 10.42 4.51 6.69
N SER A 235 9.21 4.05 6.43
CA SER A 235 8.03 4.88 6.19
C SER A 235 6.90 4.49 7.13
N ALA A 236 6.08 5.47 7.50
CA ALA A 236 4.88 5.26 8.29
C ALA A 236 3.77 6.21 7.84
N GLY A 237 2.55 5.70 7.73
CA GLY A 237 1.38 6.48 7.33
C GLY A 237 0.07 5.84 7.80
N LEU A 238 -0.98 6.64 7.93
CA LEU A 238 -2.32 6.15 8.26
C LEU A 238 -3.10 5.68 7.01
N SER A 239 -2.55 5.92 5.82
CA SER A 239 -3.10 5.49 4.52
C SER A 239 -2.00 5.51 3.45
N ASP A 240 -2.33 5.07 2.22
CA ASP A 240 -1.44 5.26 1.05
C ASP A 240 -1.31 6.72 0.61
N THR A 241 -2.24 7.56 1.05
CA THR A 241 -2.32 8.96 0.67
C THR A 241 -1.29 9.81 1.37
N PHE A 242 -0.92 9.52 2.61
CA PHE A 242 -0.02 10.38 3.36
C PHE A 242 0.94 9.55 4.21
N ARG A 243 2.24 9.77 4.00
CA ARG A 243 3.31 9.04 4.69
C ARG A 243 4.47 9.95 5.06
N PHE A 244 5.10 9.64 6.18
CA PHE A 244 6.43 10.13 6.53
C PHE A 244 7.46 9.06 6.19
N PHE A 245 8.69 9.47 5.89
CA PHE A 245 9.82 8.56 5.76
C PHE A 245 11.07 9.15 6.38
N ILE A 246 11.94 8.28 6.87
CA ILE A 246 13.22 8.62 7.48
C ILE A 246 14.20 7.47 7.32
N GLY A 247 15.49 7.75 7.13
CA GLY A 247 16.51 6.72 7.18
C GLY A 247 17.86 7.14 6.64
N PRO A 248 18.82 6.20 6.62
CA PRO A 248 20.14 6.46 6.08
C PRO A 248 20.11 6.71 4.58
N ALA A 249 21.13 7.44 4.11
CA ALA A 249 21.38 7.61 2.69
C ALA A 249 22.87 7.43 2.41
N PHE A 250 23.13 6.63 1.37
CA PHE A 250 24.47 6.41 0.84
C PHE A 250 24.66 7.32 -0.36
N THR A 251 25.76 8.07 -0.39
CA THR A 251 26.06 9.03 -1.47
C THR A 251 27.28 8.57 -2.23
N ILE A 252 27.19 8.59 -3.56
CA ILE A 252 28.28 8.31 -4.50
C ILE A 252 28.55 9.58 -5.30
N GLY A 253 29.81 10.02 -5.26
CA GLY A 253 30.25 11.29 -5.86
C GLY A 253 30.54 12.34 -4.79
N ASP A 254 31.16 13.43 -5.25
CA ASP A 254 31.53 14.57 -4.41
C ASP A 254 30.51 15.69 -4.65
N PRO A 255 29.58 15.94 -3.71
CA PRO A 255 28.51 16.90 -3.93
C PRO A 255 29.07 18.32 -4.01
N VAL A 256 28.86 18.96 -5.16
CA VAL A 256 29.24 20.35 -5.40
C VAL A 256 28.03 21.10 -5.93
N LEU A 257 27.63 22.17 -5.23
CA LEU A 257 26.58 23.07 -5.68
C LEU A 257 27.19 24.31 -6.31
N GLU A 258 26.84 24.59 -7.55
CA GLU A 258 27.18 25.87 -8.20
C GLU A 258 26.01 26.85 -8.07
N SER A 259 26.29 28.04 -7.53
CA SER A 259 25.29 29.07 -7.31
C SER A 259 25.82 30.48 -7.41
N GLY A 260 25.18 31.33 -8.20
CA GLY A 260 25.46 32.77 -8.18
C GLY A 260 26.92 33.14 -8.50
N GLY A 261 27.67 32.24 -9.14
CA GLY A 261 29.10 32.40 -9.41
C GLY A 261 30.03 31.77 -8.36
N GLU A 262 29.50 31.22 -7.28
CA GLU A 262 30.24 30.52 -6.22
C GLU A 262 30.03 29.00 -6.31
N SER A 263 31.09 28.26 -5.97
CA SER A 263 31.06 26.80 -5.89
C SER A 263 31.16 26.39 -4.43
N ARG A 264 30.22 25.57 -3.95
CA ARG A 264 30.19 25.06 -2.58
C ARG A 264 30.26 23.55 -2.57
N SER A 265 31.23 23.00 -1.87
CA SER A 265 31.44 21.54 -1.73
C SER A 265 30.85 21.02 -0.43
N TYR A 266 30.29 19.81 -0.47
CA TYR A 266 29.73 19.14 0.68
C TYR A 266 30.39 17.78 0.87
N LYS A 267 30.51 17.33 2.11
CA LYS A 267 30.97 15.97 2.41
C LYS A 267 29.92 14.96 1.93
N GLY A 268 30.32 14.06 1.03
CA GLY A 268 29.56 12.85 0.68
C GLY A 268 29.49 11.91 1.88
N GLY A 269 28.57 12.17 2.80
CA GLY A 269 28.48 11.45 4.07
C GLY A 269 27.40 10.37 4.07
N ASN A 270 27.80 9.13 4.33
CA ASN A 270 26.87 8.07 4.77
C ASN A 270 26.33 8.49 6.15
N SER A 271 25.13 9.05 6.16
CA SER A 271 24.52 9.59 7.38
C SER A 271 23.34 8.73 7.78
N TRP A 272 23.20 8.40 9.07
CA TRP A 272 22.06 7.62 9.56
C TRP A 272 20.73 8.37 9.40
N LEU A 273 20.74 9.70 9.52
CA LEU A 273 19.65 10.59 9.10
C LEU A 273 19.92 11.18 7.72
N GLY A 274 20.16 10.31 6.74
CA GLY A 274 20.53 10.70 5.38
C GLY A 274 19.38 11.26 4.55
N ALA A 275 18.14 10.86 4.85
CA ALA A 275 16.93 11.37 4.22
C ALA A 275 15.77 11.37 5.22
N ILE A 276 14.99 12.45 5.21
CA ILE A 276 13.70 12.55 5.92
C ILE A 276 12.71 13.29 5.04
N GLY A 277 11.44 12.94 5.12
CA GLY A 277 10.45 13.69 4.38
C GLY A 277 9.03 13.18 4.53
N VAL A 278 8.17 13.77 3.72
CA VAL A 278 6.74 13.50 3.67
C VAL A 278 6.31 13.36 2.22
N THR A 279 5.45 12.38 1.96
CA THR A 279 4.82 12.19 0.66
C THR A 279 3.31 12.23 0.83
N TRP A 280 2.63 12.91 -0.10
CA TRP A 280 1.19 12.87 -0.20
C TRP A 280 0.72 12.53 -1.61
N ALA A 281 -0.37 11.78 -1.74
CA ALA A 281 -0.91 11.27 -2.99
C ALA A 281 -2.42 11.57 -3.11
N PRO A 282 -2.79 12.82 -3.42
CA PRO A 282 -4.18 13.30 -3.32
C PRO A 282 -5.10 12.68 -4.38
N LEU A 283 -4.53 12.18 -5.49
CA LEU A 283 -5.28 11.52 -6.56
C LEU A 283 -4.82 10.07 -6.67
N THR A 284 -5.74 9.14 -6.40
CA THR A 284 -5.52 7.70 -6.50
C THR A 284 -6.68 7.06 -7.25
N ILE A 285 -6.36 6.25 -8.26
CA ILE A 285 -7.32 5.51 -9.07
C ILE A 285 -7.10 4.02 -8.82
N ARG A 286 -8.20 3.27 -8.59
CA ARG A 286 -8.15 1.81 -8.47
C ARG A 286 -7.98 1.17 -9.86
N ALA A 287 -7.04 0.23 -9.95
CA ALA A 287 -6.85 -0.68 -11.07
C ALA A 287 -7.33 -2.10 -10.66
N ALA A 288 -7.26 -3.07 -11.57
CA ALA A 288 -7.77 -4.42 -11.32
C ALA A 288 -6.99 -5.17 -10.21
N ASP A 289 -5.69 -4.94 -10.11
CA ASP A 289 -4.74 -5.61 -9.20
C ASP A 289 -3.98 -4.62 -8.29
N GLY A 290 -4.43 -3.37 -8.20
CA GLY A 290 -3.71 -2.36 -7.42
C GLY A 290 -4.26 -0.94 -7.54
N LYS A 291 -3.40 0.03 -7.24
CA LYS A 291 -3.71 1.46 -7.22
C LYS A 291 -2.65 2.25 -7.98
N LEU A 292 -3.09 3.16 -8.85
CA LEU A 292 -2.24 4.17 -9.48
C LEU A 292 -2.46 5.52 -8.79
N SER A 293 -1.38 6.13 -8.30
CA SER A 293 -1.45 7.38 -7.54
C SER A 293 -0.54 8.45 -8.14
N LEU A 294 -1.04 9.67 -8.24
CA LEU A 294 -0.22 10.86 -8.44
C LEU A 294 0.21 11.37 -7.06
N PHE A 295 1.50 11.50 -6.83
CA PHE A 295 2.04 11.97 -5.56
C PHE A 295 2.94 13.19 -5.72
N ALA A 296 3.07 13.90 -4.61
CA ALA A 296 4.05 14.95 -4.40
C ALA A 296 4.78 14.68 -3.08
N GLU A 297 6.03 15.13 -3.02
CA GLU A 297 6.95 14.81 -1.94
C GLU A 297 7.83 15.99 -1.59
N PHE A 298 8.02 16.19 -0.29
CA PHE A 298 9.06 17.04 0.26
C PHE A 298 10.06 16.18 1.00
N ALA A 299 11.33 16.31 0.62
CA ALA A 299 12.42 15.57 1.22
C ALA A 299 13.52 16.53 1.64
N TRP A 300 14.11 16.26 2.80
CA TRP A 300 15.35 16.84 3.25
C TRP A 300 16.44 15.78 3.24
N GLN A 301 17.56 16.12 2.64
CA GLN A 301 18.76 15.29 2.57
C GLN A 301 19.87 15.94 3.35
N SER A 302 20.55 15.15 4.20
CA SER A 302 21.69 15.67 4.93
C SER A 302 22.89 15.84 3.99
N TYR A 303 23.36 17.08 3.87
CA TYR A 303 24.66 17.43 3.32
C TYR A 303 25.37 18.32 4.34
N PHE A 304 26.65 18.06 4.55
CA PHE A 304 27.47 18.85 5.48
C PHE A 304 28.49 19.64 4.68
N PRO A 305 28.51 20.99 4.78
CA PRO A 305 29.51 21.80 4.10
C PRO A 305 30.93 21.35 4.48
N GLU A 306 31.86 21.42 3.53
CA GLU A 306 33.27 21.20 3.88
C GLU A 306 33.82 22.36 4.73
N SER A 307 34.81 22.05 5.56
CA SER A 307 35.43 23.03 6.46
C SER A 307 36.14 24.14 5.68
N GLY A 308 36.00 25.38 6.11
CA GLY A 308 36.72 26.54 5.53
C GLY A 308 35.95 27.30 4.46
N GLN A 309 34.68 26.97 4.21
CA GLN A 309 33.76 27.77 3.39
C GLN A 309 33.03 28.80 4.26
N GLU A 310 32.68 29.96 3.70
CA GLU A 310 31.83 30.95 4.38
C GLU A 310 30.43 30.38 4.65
N ASP A 311 29.79 30.79 5.74
CA ASP A 311 28.44 30.33 6.08
C ASP A 311 27.42 30.87 5.06
N ASN A 312 26.68 29.97 4.40
CA ASN A 312 25.64 30.35 3.45
C ASN A 312 24.41 29.45 3.62
N TRP A 313 23.54 29.87 4.55
CA TRP A 313 22.36 29.09 4.94
C TRP A 313 21.43 28.79 3.77
N SER A 314 21.24 29.71 2.82
CA SER A 314 20.31 29.49 1.70
C SER A 314 20.83 28.45 0.72
N ALA A 315 22.14 28.46 0.43
CA ALA A 315 22.78 27.46 -0.41
C ALA A 315 22.80 26.09 0.27
N ASP A 316 23.10 26.04 1.57
CA ASP A 316 23.13 24.79 2.34
C ASP A 316 21.71 24.20 2.48
N PHE A 317 20.69 25.05 2.66
CA PHE A 317 19.28 24.66 2.62
C PHE A 317 18.88 24.10 1.26
N ALA A 318 19.27 24.78 0.19
CA ALA A 318 19.00 24.35 -1.17
C ALA A 318 19.68 23.03 -1.54
N ALA A 319 20.89 22.77 -1.04
CA ALA A 319 21.56 21.49 -1.23
C ALA A 319 20.74 20.35 -0.60
N GLY A 320 20.14 20.55 0.57
CA GLY A 320 19.36 19.52 1.27
C GLY A 320 17.91 19.38 0.82
N PHE A 321 17.22 20.47 0.52
CA PHE A 321 15.76 20.46 0.31
C PHE A 321 15.35 20.11 -1.12
N ARG A 322 14.44 19.14 -1.25
CA ARG A 322 13.96 18.63 -2.53
C ARG A 322 12.44 18.58 -2.58
N VAL A 323 11.89 18.98 -3.72
CA VAL A 323 10.49 18.84 -4.08
C VAL A 323 10.39 17.90 -5.27
N SER A 324 9.57 16.86 -5.15
CA SER A 324 9.36 15.87 -6.21
C SER A 324 7.88 15.66 -6.48
N THR A 325 7.53 15.36 -7.73
CA THR A 325 6.19 14.90 -8.11
C THR A 325 6.32 13.67 -8.99
N GLY A 326 5.38 12.73 -8.90
CA GLY A 326 5.55 11.46 -9.58
C GLY A 326 4.32 10.57 -9.59
N LEU A 327 4.46 9.45 -10.30
CA LEU A 327 3.46 8.38 -10.32
C LEU A 327 3.93 7.21 -9.46
N ARG A 328 3.00 6.64 -8.71
CA ARG A 328 3.20 5.42 -7.93
C ARG A 328 2.19 4.39 -8.35
N TYR A 329 2.66 3.18 -8.60
CA TYR A 329 1.83 1.99 -8.69
C TYR A 329 2.01 1.17 -7.41
N THR A 330 0.91 0.78 -6.78
CA THR A 330 0.91 -0.06 -5.57
C THR A 330 0.07 -1.31 -5.82
N TRP A 331 0.68 -2.48 -5.69
CA TRP A 331 0.02 -3.77 -5.66
C TRP A 331 -0.40 -4.12 -4.21
N GLU A 332 -1.55 -4.77 -4.10
CA GLU A 332 -2.04 -5.41 -2.87
C GLU A 332 -1.77 -6.92 -3.06
N LEU A 333 -0.83 -7.49 -2.29
CA LEU A 333 -0.24 -8.85 -2.49
C LEU A 333 -0.90 -10.05 -1.80
#